data_AF-A0A544Z681-F1
#
_entry.id   AF-A0A544Z681-F1
#
_cell.length_a   1.000
_cell.length_b   1.000
_cell.length_c   1.000
_cell.angle_alpha   90.00
_cell.angle_beta   90.00
_cell.angle_gamma   90.00
#
_symmetry.space_group_name_H-M   'P 1'
#
loop_
_entity.id
_entity.type
_entity.pdbx_description
1 polymer ?
#
loop_
_entity_poly.entity_id
_entity_poly.type
_entity_poly.pdbx_seq_one_letter_code
_entity_poly.pdbx_strand_id
1 'polypeptide(L)'
;MIRAAGAVVWRGNEDDPEVALVHRPAYDDWSLPKGKLKHGEHVIAGALREVREETGLRVVLGRALPPVHYMHDGRLKRVDYWLAHAPDDQGAADGDEVDEVAWLPIEEARRRLTYAWDRSLLRAVVAAPLVTTPLILLRHALAGSRQEWKGDDDRRPLDERGRAQAEVLATVLGAYRPAVLVSSHSRRCTQTLKPYAERHGLEMREETALSESGYDPREAERIVRDLLAVPKPAVLCSHGKVLPELLGMAGEALRGVRTADHTLAKGGFALLHRATDSVVSLERHAT
;
A
#
# COMPACT_ATOMS: atom_id res chain seq x y z
N MET A 1 12.55 2.05 19.77
CA MET A 1 12.77 2.13 18.31
C MET A 1 11.95 3.28 17.76
N ILE A 2 12.54 4.13 16.92
CA ILE A 2 11.83 5.19 16.19
C ILE A 2 11.33 4.59 14.87
N ARG A 3 10.04 4.77 14.57
CA ARG A 3 9.46 4.36 13.28
C ARG A 3 9.28 5.58 12.37
N ALA A 4 9.64 5.40 11.12
CA ALA A 4 9.53 6.40 10.07
C ALA A 4 9.10 5.73 8.77
N ALA A 5 8.60 6.53 7.85
CA ALA A 5 8.20 6.07 6.52
C ALA A 5 8.55 7.12 5.48
N GLY A 6 8.79 6.68 4.25
CA GLY A 6 9.12 7.56 3.14
C GLY A 6 8.99 6.87 1.78
N ALA A 7 9.51 7.52 0.75
CA ALA A 7 9.49 6.97 -0.59
C ALA A 7 10.75 7.29 -1.39
N VAL A 8 11.08 6.41 -2.32
CA VAL A 8 11.84 6.80 -3.51
C VAL A 8 10.83 7.25 -4.55
N VAL A 9 10.69 8.55 -4.71
CA VAL A 9 9.74 9.14 -5.67
C VAL A 9 10.42 9.22 -7.03
N TRP A 10 9.76 8.72 -8.07
CA TRP A 10 10.26 8.71 -9.45
C TRP A 10 9.25 9.33 -10.42
N ARG A 11 9.77 9.81 -11.55
CA ARG A 11 9.00 10.30 -12.71
C ARG A 11 9.70 9.94 -14.02
N GLY A 12 9.03 10.21 -15.13
CA GLY A 12 9.56 9.98 -16.48
C GLY A 12 9.26 8.59 -17.00
N ASN A 13 10.12 8.07 -17.88
CA ASN A 13 10.01 6.72 -18.43
C ASN A 13 10.70 5.70 -17.49
N GLU A 14 10.19 4.48 -17.43
CA GLU A 14 10.81 3.36 -16.72
C GLU A 14 12.23 3.02 -17.22
N ASP A 15 12.52 3.25 -18.50
CA ASP A 15 13.84 3.03 -19.10
C ASP A 15 14.90 4.06 -18.64
N ASP A 16 14.46 5.27 -18.30
CA ASP A 16 15.33 6.37 -17.86
C ASP A 16 14.62 7.22 -16.79
N PRO A 17 14.45 6.69 -15.56
CA PRO A 17 13.72 7.36 -14.52
C PRO A 17 14.57 8.42 -13.81
N GLU A 18 13.95 9.55 -13.49
CA GLU A 18 14.49 10.50 -12.52
C GLU A 18 13.90 10.22 -11.14
N VAL A 19 14.69 10.42 -10.09
CA VAL A 19 14.24 10.32 -8.70
C VAL A 19 14.36 11.66 -7.98
N ALA A 20 13.41 11.93 -7.08
CA ALA A 20 13.43 13.13 -6.26
C ALA A 20 14.32 12.92 -5.03
N LEU A 21 15.26 13.83 -4.83
CA LEU A 21 16.01 13.99 -3.59
C LEU A 21 15.63 15.31 -2.93
N VAL A 22 15.73 15.34 -1.60
CA VAL A 22 15.51 16.53 -0.78
C VAL A 22 16.81 16.97 -0.13
N HIS A 23 17.04 18.28 -0.12
CA HIS A 23 18.10 18.91 0.66
C HIS A 23 17.54 19.42 1.99
N ARG A 24 18.31 19.25 3.07
CA ARG A 24 17.91 19.73 4.40
C ARG A 24 18.97 20.66 4.98
N PRO A 25 18.70 21.99 5.08
CA PRO A 25 19.67 22.97 5.55
C PRO A 25 20.21 22.70 6.95
N ALA A 26 19.38 22.13 7.83
CA ALA A 26 19.76 21.84 9.21
C ALA A 26 20.95 20.86 9.33
N TYR A 27 21.17 20.03 8.30
CA TYR A 27 22.22 19.03 8.27
C TYR A 27 23.17 19.17 7.08
N ASP A 28 22.88 20.08 6.13
CA ASP A 28 23.55 20.21 4.83
C ASP A 28 23.66 18.84 4.12
N ASP A 29 22.53 18.12 4.07
CA ASP A 29 22.46 16.76 3.55
C ASP A 29 21.44 16.57 2.43
N TRP A 30 21.72 15.59 1.58
CA TRP A 30 20.83 15.12 0.53
C TRP A 30 20.33 13.74 0.87
N SER A 31 19.02 13.59 0.94
CA SER A 31 18.38 12.33 1.29
C SER A 31 17.10 12.08 0.48
N LEU A 32 16.50 10.91 0.69
CA LEU A 32 15.16 10.62 0.19
C LEU A 32 14.10 11.20 1.14
N PRO A 33 12.91 11.55 0.62
CA PRO A 33 11.84 12.08 1.46
C PRO A 33 11.28 11.04 2.42
N LYS A 34 11.18 11.40 3.70
CA LYS A 34 10.84 10.51 4.84
C LYS A 34 10.81 11.26 6.16
N GLY A 35 9.84 10.89 7.00
CA GLY A 35 9.78 11.39 8.38
C GLY A 35 9.15 10.42 9.37
N LYS A 36 9.02 10.89 10.62
CA LYS A 36 8.63 10.08 11.77
C LYS A 36 7.12 9.84 11.74
N LEU A 37 6.69 8.62 12.04
CA LEU A 37 5.27 8.33 12.16
C LEU A 37 4.66 9.04 13.37
N LYS A 38 3.48 9.62 13.17
CA LYS A 38 2.63 10.16 14.25
C LYS A 38 2.06 9.00 15.09
N HIS A 39 1.62 9.30 16.30
CA HIS A 39 1.03 8.28 17.18
C HIS A 39 -0.21 7.66 16.52
N GLY A 40 -0.24 6.32 16.40
CA GLY A 40 -1.33 5.59 15.75
C GLY A 40 -1.39 5.72 14.22
N GLU A 41 -0.42 6.39 13.59
CA GLU A 41 -0.42 6.58 12.14
C GLU A 41 -0.06 5.28 11.41
N HIS A 42 -0.86 4.94 10.39
CA HIS A 42 -0.57 3.83 9.51
C HIS A 42 0.69 4.15 8.67
N VAL A 43 1.60 3.18 8.53
CA VAL A 43 2.91 3.42 7.91
C VAL A 43 2.83 3.99 6.49
N ILE A 44 1.91 3.49 5.67
CA ILE A 44 1.65 3.97 4.31
C ILE A 44 1.10 5.41 4.32
N ALA A 45 0.21 5.74 5.27
CA ALA A 45 -0.31 7.10 5.39
C ALA A 45 0.80 8.07 5.80
N GLY A 46 1.70 7.64 6.69
CA GLY A 46 2.92 8.38 7.02
C GLY A 46 3.80 8.61 5.80
N ALA A 47 4.08 7.59 4.99
CA ALA A 47 4.88 7.76 3.76
C ALA A 47 4.28 8.80 2.81
N LEU A 48 2.97 8.74 2.55
CA LEU A 48 2.27 9.71 1.71
C LEU A 48 2.34 11.13 2.28
N ARG A 49 2.12 11.27 3.59
CA ARG A 49 2.16 12.55 4.28
C ARG A 49 3.55 13.17 4.19
N GLU A 50 4.59 12.43 4.56
CA GLU A 50 5.97 12.93 4.59
C GLU A 50 6.44 13.35 3.20
N VAL A 51 6.15 12.55 2.17
CA VAL A 51 6.43 12.95 0.79
C VAL A 51 5.71 14.26 0.44
N ARG A 52 4.42 14.38 0.77
CA ARG A 52 3.65 15.58 0.46
C ARG A 52 4.11 16.80 1.25
N GLU A 53 4.48 16.64 2.52
CA GLU A 53 5.00 17.70 3.39
C GLU A 53 6.34 18.18 2.83
N GLU A 54 7.35 17.32 2.69
CA GLU A 54 8.72 17.73 2.32
C GLU A 54 8.87 18.19 0.86
N THR A 55 8.07 17.66 -0.07
CA THR A 55 8.28 17.86 -1.52
C THR A 55 7.11 18.50 -2.24
N GLY A 56 5.97 18.65 -1.57
CA GLY A 56 4.72 19.04 -2.23
C GLY A 56 4.22 18.02 -3.26
N LEU A 57 4.85 16.86 -3.45
CA LEU A 57 4.45 15.92 -4.50
C LEU A 57 3.21 15.12 -4.08
N ARG A 58 2.28 14.91 -5.03
CA ARG A 58 1.23 13.91 -4.92
C ARG A 58 1.64 12.66 -5.68
N VAL A 59 1.75 11.55 -4.95
CA VAL A 59 2.30 10.31 -5.49
C VAL A 59 1.30 9.16 -5.48
N VAL A 60 1.58 8.16 -6.30
CA VAL A 60 0.96 6.83 -6.24
C VAL A 60 2.05 5.85 -5.83
N LEU A 61 1.83 5.13 -4.73
CA LEU A 61 2.79 4.14 -4.27
C LEU A 61 2.77 2.91 -5.18
N GLY A 62 3.97 2.42 -5.46
CA GLY A 62 4.26 1.11 -6.00
C GLY A 62 4.74 0.17 -4.90
N ARG A 63 5.56 -0.81 -5.29
CA ARG A 63 6.10 -1.83 -4.40
C ARG A 63 6.91 -1.26 -3.22
N ALA A 64 6.85 -1.92 -2.07
CA ALA A 64 7.81 -1.70 -1.00
C ALA A 64 9.26 -1.92 -1.45
N LEU A 65 10.14 -1.15 -0.85
CA LEU A 65 11.59 -1.30 -0.91
C LEU A 65 12.10 -1.85 0.43
N PRO A 66 13.32 -2.43 0.48
CA PRO A 66 13.90 -2.91 1.72
C PRO A 66 13.95 -1.80 2.79
N PRO A 67 13.54 -2.05 4.04
CA PRO A 67 13.59 -1.05 5.08
C PRO A 67 15.03 -0.73 5.48
N VAL A 68 15.28 0.52 5.83
CA VAL A 68 16.58 1.01 6.28
C VAL A 68 16.60 1.13 7.80
N HIS A 69 17.71 0.73 8.42
CA HIS A 69 17.93 0.78 9.87
C HIS A 69 19.23 1.52 10.19
N TYR A 70 19.16 2.50 11.10
CA TYR A 70 20.35 3.21 11.58
C TYR A 70 20.12 3.80 12.97
N MET A 71 21.20 4.17 13.64
CA MET A 71 21.14 4.83 14.96
C MET A 71 20.94 6.33 14.79
N HIS A 72 19.99 6.90 15.53
CA HIS A 72 19.74 8.34 15.60
C HIS A 72 19.58 8.72 17.07
N ASP A 73 20.47 9.57 17.59
CA ASP A 73 20.54 9.98 19.00
C ASP A 73 20.48 8.80 19.98
N GLY A 74 21.31 7.77 19.73
CA GLY A 74 21.38 6.57 20.56
C GLY A 74 20.15 5.65 20.47
N ARG A 75 19.19 5.92 19.59
CA ARG A 75 18.00 5.09 19.37
C ARG A 75 18.00 4.48 17.97
N LEU A 76 17.69 3.19 17.89
CA LEU A 76 17.48 2.52 16.61
C LEU A 76 16.26 3.14 15.89
N LYS A 77 16.49 3.68 14.70
CA LYS A 77 15.46 4.19 13.77
C LYS A 77 15.30 3.20 12.62
N ARG A 78 14.05 2.82 12.34
CA ARG A 78 13.65 2.05 11.16
C ARG A 78 12.84 2.95 10.24
N VAL A 79 13.19 2.95 8.96
CA VAL A 79 12.45 3.66 7.90
C VAL A 79 11.94 2.63 6.90
N ASP A 80 10.62 2.54 6.77
CA ASP A 80 9.98 1.74 5.72
C ASP A 80 9.81 2.61 4.46
N TYR A 81 10.22 2.09 3.30
CA TYR A 81 10.21 2.85 2.04
C TYR A 81 9.36 2.15 0.98
N TRP A 82 8.71 2.96 0.15
CA TRP A 82 8.02 2.51 -1.06
C TRP A 82 8.63 3.18 -2.29
N LEU A 83 8.56 2.51 -3.44
CA LEU A 83 8.65 3.21 -4.70
C LEU A 83 7.37 4.05 -4.87
N ALA A 84 7.47 5.26 -5.41
CA ALA A 84 6.32 6.12 -5.59
C ALA A 84 6.40 6.87 -6.93
N HIS A 85 5.35 6.83 -7.73
CA HIS A 85 5.30 7.54 -9.00
C HIS A 85 4.62 8.91 -8.82
N ALA A 86 5.25 9.97 -9.32
CA ALA A 86 4.70 11.32 -9.36
C ALA A 86 4.30 11.69 -10.80
N PRO A 87 3.03 11.46 -11.22
CA PRO A 87 2.59 11.81 -12.57
C PRO A 87 2.44 13.33 -12.69
N ASP A 88 3.26 13.95 -13.54
CA ASP A 88 3.19 15.36 -13.98
C ASP A 88 3.13 16.43 -12.85
N ASP A 89 3.51 16.07 -11.62
CA ASP A 89 3.56 16.98 -10.47
C ASP A 89 4.97 17.57 -10.35
N GLN A 90 5.08 18.90 -10.45
CA GLN A 90 6.36 19.59 -10.32
C GLN A 90 6.84 19.63 -8.86
N GLY A 91 5.92 19.52 -7.89
CA GLY A 91 6.23 19.67 -6.46
C GLY A 91 6.88 21.02 -6.13
N ALA A 92 7.05 21.28 -4.83
CA ALA A 92 7.88 22.36 -4.33
C ALA A 92 8.30 22.00 -2.90
N ALA A 93 9.53 22.34 -2.55
CA ALA A 93 10.04 22.21 -1.19
C ALA A 93 9.12 22.95 -0.18
N ASP A 94 9.03 22.46 1.07
CA ASP A 94 8.22 23.14 2.09
C ASP A 94 8.81 24.48 2.55
N GLY A 95 10.12 24.66 2.40
CA GLY A 95 10.86 25.84 2.83
C GLY A 95 11.20 25.87 4.32
N ASP A 96 10.78 24.87 5.09
CA ASP A 96 10.97 24.76 6.54
C ASP A 96 12.02 23.69 6.88
N GLU A 97 11.74 22.42 6.57
CA GLU A 97 12.71 21.32 6.74
C GLU A 97 13.53 21.09 5.48
N VAL A 98 12.92 21.31 4.31
CA VAL A 98 13.50 21.11 2.99
C VAL A 98 13.51 22.44 2.24
N ASP A 99 14.68 22.87 1.77
CA ASP A 99 14.82 24.08 0.94
C ASP A 99 14.91 23.76 -0.55
N GLU A 100 15.30 22.53 -0.92
CA GLU A 100 15.48 22.13 -2.31
C GLU A 100 14.94 20.72 -2.58
N VAL A 101 14.23 20.56 -3.70
CA VAL A 101 13.86 19.26 -4.29
C VAL A 101 14.56 19.16 -5.65
N ALA A 102 15.44 18.16 -5.80
CA ALA A 102 16.13 17.91 -7.06
C ALA A 102 15.66 16.60 -7.70
N TRP A 103 15.30 16.68 -8.98
CA TRP A 103 15.06 15.51 -9.83
C TRP A 103 16.35 15.14 -10.54
N LEU A 104 16.82 13.91 -10.32
CA LEU A 104 18.10 13.45 -10.86
C LEU A 104 17.97 12.05 -11.45
N PRO A 105 18.66 11.75 -12.57
CA PRO A 105 18.86 10.38 -13.02
C PRO A 105 19.44 9.52 -11.89
N ILE A 106 19.11 8.22 -11.86
CA ILE A 106 19.48 7.31 -10.75
C ILE A 106 20.99 7.36 -10.42
N GLU A 107 21.86 7.40 -11.43
CA GLU A 107 23.30 7.42 -11.21
C GLU A 107 23.81 8.75 -10.62
N GLU A 108 23.18 9.87 -10.97
CA GLU A 108 23.48 11.17 -10.35
C GLU A 108 22.93 11.25 -8.93
N ALA A 109 21.69 10.80 -8.72
CA ALA A 109 21.10 10.71 -7.39
C ALA A 109 21.98 9.86 -6.45
N ARG A 110 22.53 8.74 -6.95
CA ARG A 110 23.46 7.88 -6.21
C ARG A 110 24.73 8.61 -5.78
N ARG A 111 25.26 9.53 -6.60
CA ARG A 111 26.42 10.36 -6.25
C ARG A 111 26.06 11.49 -5.29
N ARG A 112 24.84 12.05 -5.43
CA ARG A 112 24.37 13.20 -4.65
C ARG A 112 23.96 12.84 -3.23
N LEU A 113 23.34 11.68 -3.02
CA LEU A 113 22.90 11.21 -1.71
C LEU A 113 24.04 11.16 -0.70
N THR A 114 23.87 11.83 0.45
CA THR A 114 24.87 11.87 1.53
C THR A 114 25.06 10.48 2.15
N TYR A 115 23.98 9.76 2.40
CA TYR A 115 24.02 8.52 3.19
C TYR A 115 24.09 7.24 2.37
N ALA A 116 24.93 6.30 2.83
CA ALA A 116 25.14 5.00 2.16
C ALA A 116 23.89 4.12 2.13
N TRP A 117 23.03 4.21 3.15
CA TRP A 117 21.79 3.44 3.20
C TRP A 117 20.76 3.93 2.19
N ASP A 118 20.66 5.23 1.93
CA ASP A 118 19.74 5.75 0.90
C ASP A 118 20.22 5.33 -0.49
N ARG A 119 21.55 5.35 -0.74
CA ARG A 119 22.14 4.81 -1.97
C ARG A 119 21.81 3.33 -2.19
N SER A 120 21.60 2.56 -1.12
CA SER A 120 21.24 1.14 -1.23
C SER A 120 19.82 0.92 -1.75
N LEU A 121 18.91 1.87 -1.50
CA LEU A 121 17.53 1.82 -2.00
C LEU A 121 17.48 2.00 -3.53
N LEU A 122 18.34 2.86 -4.09
CA LEU A 122 18.42 3.03 -5.55
C LEU A 122 18.81 1.74 -6.29
N ARG A 123 19.55 0.83 -5.64
CA ARG A 123 19.80 -0.52 -6.20
C ARG A 123 18.53 -1.37 -6.23
N ALA A 124 17.68 -1.27 -5.22
CA ALA A 124 16.40 -1.99 -5.18
C ALA A 124 15.37 -1.42 -6.17
N VAL A 125 15.48 -0.14 -6.52
CA VAL A 125 14.66 0.52 -7.54
C VAL A 125 14.91 -0.11 -8.92
N VAL A 126 16.17 -0.30 -9.31
CA VAL A 126 16.53 -0.88 -10.62
C VAL A 126 16.44 -2.41 -10.68
N ALA A 127 16.27 -3.09 -9.55
CA ALA A 127 16.24 -4.56 -9.48
C ALA A 127 14.89 -5.17 -9.85
N ALA A 128 13.84 -4.37 -10.03
CA ALA A 128 12.49 -4.84 -10.39
C ALA A 128 11.69 -3.73 -11.12
N PRO A 129 10.66 -4.10 -11.91
CA PRO A 129 9.85 -3.15 -12.68
C PRO A 129 9.23 -2.04 -11.83
N LEU A 130 9.46 -0.78 -12.20
CA LEU A 130 8.92 0.42 -11.55
C LEU A 130 7.41 0.47 -11.64
N VAL A 131 6.88 0.15 -12.82
CA VAL A 131 5.44 0.12 -13.06
C VAL A 131 4.90 -1.25 -12.68
N THR A 132 3.98 -1.26 -11.73
CA THR A 132 3.31 -2.47 -11.25
C THR A 132 1.84 -2.21 -11.09
N THR A 133 1.03 -3.26 -11.25
CA THR A 133 -0.41 -3.19 -11.00
C THR A 133 -0.69 -3.81 -9.62
N PRO A 134 -1.26 -3.07 -8.65
CA PRO A 134 -1.55 -3.62 -7.33
C PRO A 134 -2.86 -4.43 -7.33
N LEU A 135 -2.85 -5.60 -6.67
CA LEU A 135 -4.04 -6.33 -6.24
C LEU A 135 -4.03 -6.42 -4.70
N ILE A 136 -5.06 -5.87 -4.07
CA ILE A 136 -5.20 -5.81 -2.62
C ILE A 136 -6.24 -6.82 -2.17
N LEU A 137 -5.86 -7.78 -1.33
CA LEU A 137 -6.78 -8.72 -0.67
C LEU A 137 -6.96 -8.26 0.78
N LEU A 138 -8.14 -7.74 1.08
CA LEU A 138 -8.48 -7.05 2.32
C LEU A 138 -9.41 -7.89 3.19
N ARG A 139 -9.06 -8.05 4.47
CA ARG A 139 -10.02 -8.53 5.47
C ARG A 139 -10.88 -7.38 5.95
N HIS A 140 -12.19 -7.62 6.03
CA HIS A 140 -13.11 -6.64 6.62
C HIS A 140 -12.63 -6.13 7.99
N ALA A 141 -13.00 -4.89 8.31
CA ALA A 141 -12.68 -4.23 9.57
C ALA A 141 -13.46 -4.85 10.77
N LEU A 142 -13.22 -4.34 11.98
CA LEU A 142 -13.87 -4.81 13.20
C LEU A 142 -15.41 -4.71 13.13
N ALA A 143 -16.10 -5.76 13.57
CA ALA A 143 -17.56 -5.89 13.42
C ALA A 143 -18.22 -6.45 14.69
N GLY A 144 -17.64 -6.18 15.86
CA GLY A 144 -18.08 -6.74 17.13
C GLY A 144 -17.98 -8.27 17.19
N SER A 145 -18.73 -8.85 18.14
CA SER A 145 -18.82 -10.29 18.37
C SER A 145 -19.91 -10.93 17.53
N ARG A 146 -19.61 -12.09 16.95
CA ARG A 146 -20.62 -12.94 16.28
C ARG A 146 -21.60 -13.55 17.27
N GLN A 147 -21.16 -13.85 18.51
CA GLN A 147 -22.01 -14.51 19.52
C GLN A 147 -23.08 -13.58 20.08
N GLU A 148 -22.80 -12.28 20.13
CA GLU A 148 -23.72 -11.27 20.66
C GLU A 148 -24.72 -10.75 19.62
N TRP A 149 -24.45 -11.02 18.34
CA TRP A 149 -25.30 -10.58 17.24
C TRP A 149 -26.54 -11.46 17.10
N LYS A 150 -27.71 -10.83 17.15
CA LYS A 150 -29.00 -11.49 16.94
C LYS A 150 -29.46 -11.23 15.51
N GLY A 151 -29.35 -12.25 14.66
CA GLY A 151 -29.83 -12.21 13.28
C GLY A 151 -28.87 -12.88 12.30
N ASP A 152 -29.16 -12.68 11.01
CA ASP A 152 -28.29 -13.10 9.92
C ASP A 152 -26.91 -12.45 10.04
N ASP A 153 -25.84 -13.27 10.11
CA ASP A 153 -24.48 -12.79 10.28
C ASP A 153 -24.00 -11.97 9.07
N ASP A 154 -24.55 -12.20 7.87
CA ASP A 154 -24.20 -11.39 6.70
C ASP A 154 -24.66 -9.94 6.86
N ARG A 155 -25.67 -9.67 7.70
CA ARG A 155 -26.16 -8.32 7.97
C ARG A 155 -25.43 -7.62 9.11
N ARG A 156 -24.49 -8.29 9.79
CA ARG A 156 -23.75 -7.72 10.92
C ARG A 156 -22.86 -6.56 10.46
N PRO A 157 -23.05 -5.34 10.99
CA PRO A 157 -22.29 -4.17 10.58
C PRO A 157 -20.90 -4.12 11.23
N LEU A 158 -20.09 -3.17 10.76
CA LEU A 158 -18.91 -2.72 11.49
C LEU A 158 -19.29 -2.12 12.85
N ASP A 159 -18.44 -2.34 13.85
CA ASP A 159 -18.52 -1.62 15.12
C ASP A 159 -17.90 -0.23 15.00
N GLU A 160 -17.87 0.55 16.08
CA GLU A 160 -17.29 1.91 16.06
C GLU A 160 -15.81 1.91 15.67
N ARG A 161 -15.03 0.96 16.21
CA ARG A 161 -13.61 0.81 15.88
C ARG A 161 -13.44 0.36 14.44
N GLY A 162 -14.32 -0.50 13.93
CA GLY A 162 -14.32 -0.93 12.54
C GLY A 162 -14.60 0.20 11.57
N ARG A 163 -15.52 1.11 11.91
CA ARG A 163 -15.76 2.34 11.14
C ARG A 163 -14.51 3.23 11.11
N ALA A 164 -13.83 3.41 12.24
CA ALA A 164 -12.56 4.13 12.28
C ALA A 164 -11.47 3.44 11.43
N GLN A 165 -11.37 2.11 11.47
CA GLN A 165 -10.47 1.35 10.59
C GLN A 165 -10.80 1.55 9.11
N ALA A 166 -12.09 1.58 8.73
CA ALA A 166 -12.51 1.81 7.35
C ALA A 166 -12.09 3.20 6.83
N GLU A 167 -12.11 4.23 7.68
CA GLU A 167 -11.62 5.57 7.32
C GLU A 167 -10.10 5.60 7.09
N VAL A 168 -9.34 4.89 7.94
CA VAL A 168 -7.89 4.70 7.76
C VAL A 168 -7.61 3.93 6.48
N LEU A 169 -8.34 2.84 6.23
CA LEU A 169 -8.22 2.04 5.02
C LEU A 169 -8.50 2.87 3.77
N ALA A 170 -9.49 3.75 3.78
CA ALA A 170 -9.75 4.60 2.62
C ALA A 170 -8.58 5.54 2.29
N THR A 171 -7.83 6.01 3.28
CA THR A 171 -6.59 6.77 3.06
C THR A 171 -5.48 5.87 2.52
N VAL A 172 -5.29 4.69 3.12
CA VAL A 172 -4.22 3.74 2.75
C VAL A 172 -4.44 3.15 1.36
N LEU A 173 -5.66 2.77 1.00
CA LEU A 173 -6.02 2.30 -0.33
C LEU A 173 -5.81 3.41 -1.39
N GLY A 174 -6.04 4.67 -1.01
CA GLY A 174 -5.76 5.84 -1.85
C GLY A 174 -4.31 5.94 -2.33
N ALA A 175 -3.35 5.36 -1.58
CA ALA A 175 -1.95 5.28 -1.97
C ALA A 175 -1.75 4.50 -3.28
N TYR A 176 -2.59 3.50 -3.54
CA TYR A 176 -2.46 2.58 -4.68
C TYR A 176 -3.55 2.78 -5.74
N ARG A 177 -4.54 3.64 -5.46
CA ARG A 177 -5.65 4.00 -6.35
C ARG A 177 -6.36 2.80 -7.00
N PRO A 178 -6.84 1.79 -6.24
CA PRO A 178 -7.62 0.70 -6.80
C PRO A 178 -8.85 1.23 -7.55
N ALA A 179 -8.94 0.92 -8.84
CA ALA A 179 -10.03 1.33 -9.72
C ALA A 179 -11.15 0.28 -9.82
N VAL A 180 -10.88 -0.95 -9.38
CA VAL A 180 -11.84 -2.05 -9.35
C VAL A 180 -12.06 -2.48 -7.90
N LEU A 181 -13.30 -2.42 -7.43
CA LEU A 181 -13.69 -2.80 -6.07
C LEU A 181 -14.59 -4.02 -6.15
N VAL A 182 -14.15 -5.10 -5.51
CA VAL A 182 -14.95 -6.31 -5.32
C VAL A 182 -15.06 -6.58 -3.82
N SER A 183 -16.23 -6.97 -3.35
CA SER A 183 -16.45 -7.24 -1.93
C SER A 183 -17.36 -8.43 -1.76
N SER A 184 -17.14 -9.22 -0.70
CA SER A 184 -18.19 -10.07 -0.20
C SER A 184 -19.46 -9.26 0.10
N HIS A 185 -20.63 -9.82 -0.20
CA HIS A 185 -21.92 -9.16 0.05
C HIS A 185 -22.20 -8.90 1.54
N SER A 186 -21.48 -9.54 2.47
CA SER A 186 -21.69 -9.30 3.90
C SER A 186 -21.49 -7.81 4.23
N ARG A 187 -22.42 -7.23 5.01
CA ARG A 187 -22.47 -5.79 5.33
C ARG A 187 -21.16 -5.23 5.89
N ARG A 188 -20.44 -6.00 6.71
CA ARG A 188 -19.12 -5.61 7.23
C ARG A 188 -18.06 -5.46 6.14
N CYS A 189 -18.09 -6.28 5.09
CA CYS A 189 -17.15 -6.18 3.97
C CYS A 189 -17.47 -4.94 3.13
N THR A 190 -18.74 -4.76 2.76
CA THR A 190 -19.18 -3.58 2.00
C THR A 190 -18.93 -2.27 2.76
N GLN A 191 -19.24 -2.22 4.06
CA GLN A 191 -18.93 -1.06 4.92
C GLN A 191 -17.43 -0.80 5.10
N THR A 192 -16.56 -1.80 4.95
CA THR A 192 -15.11 -1.60 5.04
C THR A 192 -14.58 -0.81 3.85
N LEU A 193 -15.08 -1.09 2.64
CA LEU A 193 -14.66 -0.40 1.41
C LEU A 193 -15.44 0.88 1.13
N LYS A 194 -16.62 1.04 1.74
CA LYS A 194 -17.55 2.16 1.46
C LYS A 194 -16.89 3.55 1.52
N PRO A 195 -16.10 3.92 2.57
CA PRO A 195 -15.51 5.26 2.60
C PRO A 195 -14.55 5.51 1.43
N TYR A 196 -13.84 4.48 0.96
CA TYR A 196 -12.99 4.60 -0.24
C TYR A 196 -13.84 4.76 -1.51
N ALA A 197 -14.85 3.91 -1.69
CA ALA A 197 -15.74 3.94 -2.84
C ALA A 197 -16.40 5.32 -3.01
N GLU A 198 -16.93 5.90 -1.92
CA GLU A 198 -17.61 7.20 -1.94
C GLU A 198 -16.66 8.36 -2.25
N ARG A 199 -15.45 8.39 -1.64
CA ARG A 199 -14.45 9.44 -1.90
C ARG A 199 -13.98 9.48 -3.35
N HIS A 200 -14.00 8.33 -4.02
CA HIS A 200 -13.51 8.17 -5.39
C HIS A 200 -14.62 8.02 -6.44
N GLY A 201 -15.89 8.06 -6.04
CA GLY A 201 -17.04 7.90 -6.94
C GLY A 201 -17.04 6.55 -7.66
N LEU A 202 -16.58 5.49 -7.00
CA LEU A 202 -16.46 4.15 -7.57
C LEU A 202 -17.63 3.25 -7.14
N GLU A 203 -18.10 2.44 -8.07
CA GLU A 203 -19.02 1.35 -7.76
C GLU A 203 -18.26 0.12 -7.26
N MET A 204 -18.90 -0.63 -6.37
CA MET A 204 -18.36 -1.85 -5.78
C MET A 204 -19.21 -3.03 -6.23
N ARG A 205 -18.57 -4.05 -6.81
CA ARG A 205 -19.22 -5.31 -7.15
C ARG A 205 -19.32 -6.18 -5.90
N GLU A 206 -20.53 -6.55 -5.53
CA GLU A 206 -20.81 -7.43 -4.39
C GLU A 206 -20.94 -8.87 -4.86
N GLU A 207 -20.22 -9.79 -4.20
CA GLU A 207 -20.12 -11.19 -4.61
C GLU A 207 -20.45 -12.12 -3.44
N THR A 208 -21.53 -12.90 -3.60
CA THR A 208 -21.93 -13.91 -2.62
C THR A 208 -20.89 -15.01 -2.46
N ALA A 209 -20.22 -15.38 -3.57
CA ALA A 209 -19.16 -16.39 -3.62
C ALA A 209 -17.95 -16.06 -2.73
N LEU A 210 -17.81 -14.82 -2.27
CA LEU A 210 -16.72 -14.38 -1.39
C LEU A 210 -17.12 -14.32 0.10
N SER A 211 -18.36 -14.68 0.45
CA SER A 211 -18.87 -14.68 1.83
C SER A 211 -18.58 -15.98 2.57
N GLU A 212 -18.64 -15.98 3.91
CA GLU A 212 -18.50 -17.23 4.67
C GLU A 212 -19.70 -18.19 4.49
N SER A 213 -20.89 -17.64 4.24
CA SER A 213 -22.16 -18.37 4.15
C SER A 213 -22.40 -18.95 2.75
N GLY A 214 -21.97 -18.23 1.71
CA GLY A 214 -22.17 -18.56 0.31
C GLY A 214 -20.87 -18.77 -0.46
N TYR A 215 -19.79 -19.16 0.22
CA TYR A 215 -18.50 -19.39 -0.41
C TYR A 215 -18.60 -20.42 -1.54
N ASP A 216 -18.17 -20.05 -2.74
CA ASP A 216 -18.02 -20.95 -3.87
C ASP A 216 -16.58 -20.84 -4.39
N PRO A 217 -15.76 -21.89 -4.24
CA PRO A 217 -14.34 -21.83 -4.62
C PRO A 217 -14.12 -21.69 -6.13
N ARG A 218 -15.02 -22.23 -6.97
CA ARG A 218 -14.87 -22.12 -8.44
C ARG A 218 -15.14 -20.70 -8.89
N GLU A 219 -16.18 -20.09 -8.33
CA GLU A 219 -16.52 -18.71 -8.65
C GLU A 219 -15.51 -17.73 -8.04
N ALA A 220 -15.03 -18.01 -6.82
CA ALA A 220 -13.94 -17.26 -6.20
C ALA A 220 -12.65 -17.29 -7.06
N GLU A 221 -12.26 -18.46 -7.57
CA GLU A 221 -11.11 -18.59 -8.48
C GLU A 221 -11.33 -17.77 -9.76
N ARG A 222 -12.53 -17.84 -10.34
CA ARG A 222 -12.90 -17.05 -11.53
C ARG A 222 -12.77 -15.55 -11.27
N ILE A 223 -13.29 -15.07 -10.14
CA ILE A 223 -13.17 -13.66 -9.72
C ILE A 223 -11.71 -13.23 -9.59
N VAL A 224 -10.88 -14.03 -8.90
CA VAL A 224 -9.45 -13.73 -8.73
C VAL A 224 -8.75 -13.69 -10.09
N ARG A 225 -9.02 -14.66 -10.97
CA ARG A 225 -8.47 -14.71 -12.33
C ARG A 225 -8.87 -13.49 -13.16
N ASP A 226 -10.13 -13.07 -13.09
CA ASP A 226 -10.61 -11.86 -13.78
C ASP A 226 -9.87 -10.61 -13.30
N LEU A 227 -9.68 -10.46 -11.99
CA LEU A 227 -8.93 -9.35 -11.41
C LEU A 227 -7.45 -9.35 -11.85
N LEU A 228 -6.86 -10.54 -12.01
CA LEU A 228 -5.51 -10.69 -12.54
C LEU A 228 -5.41 -10.49 -14.05
N ALA A 229 -6.48 -10.70 -14.81
CA ALA A 229 -6.45 -10.49 -16.27
C ALA A 229 -6.53 -9.00 -16.66
N VAL A 230 -7.12 -8.15 -15.83
CA VAL A 230 -7.30 -6.72 -16.14
C VAL A 230 -6.08 -5.92 -15.66
N PRO A 231 -5.44 -5.07 -16.49
CA PRO A 231 -4.28 -4.26 -16.07
C PRO A 231 -4.72 -3.01 -15.27
N LYS A 232 -5.54 -3.20 -14.24
CA LYS A 232 -6.03 -2.13 -13.35
C LYS A 232 -5.74 -2.47 -11.89
N PRO A 233 -5.34 -1.47 -11.08
CA PRO A 233 -5.34 -1.55 -9.63
C PRO A 233 -6.68 -2.06 -9.09
N ALA A 234 -6.68 -3.04 -8.20
CA ALA A 234 -7.92 -3.63 -7.66
C ALA A 234 -7.84 -3.93 -6.17
N VAL A 235 -9.00 -3.91 -5.51
CA VAL A 235 -9.17 -4.36 -4.12
C VAL A 235 -10.33 -5.36 -4.03
N LEU A 236 -10.08 -6.48 -3.35
CA LEU A 236 -11.06 -7.50 -3.01
C LEU A 236 -11.20 -7.60 -1.49
N CYS A 237 -12.38 -7.30 -0.93
CA CYS A 237 -12.66 -7.46 0.49
C CYS A 237 -13.41 -8.76 0.80
N SER A 238 -12.90 -9.55 1.77
CA SER A 238 -13.52 -10.81 2.19
C SER A 238 -13.23 -11.10 3.68
N HIS A 239 -13.35 -12.37 4.09
CA HIS A 239 -13.34 -12.84 5.46
C HIS A 239 -12.09 -13.64 5.77
N GLY A 240 -11.75 -13.74 7.06
CA GLY A 240 -10.52 -14.42 7.48
C GLY A 240 -10.46 -15.92 7.16
N LYS A 241 -11.61 -16.58 6.94
CA LYS A 241 -11.68 -17.99 6.53
C LYS A 241 -11.54 -18.20 5.01
N VAL A 242 -11.84 -17.17 4.23
CA VAL A 242 -11.88 -17.22 2.75
C VAL A 242 -10.57 -16.68 2.16
N LEU A 243 -10.04 -15.59 2.73
CA LEU A 243 -8.83 -14.93 2.27
C LEU A 243 -7.60 -15.84 2.12
N PRO A 244 -7.38 -16.86 2.98
CA PRO A 244 -6.26 -17.76 2.77
C PRO A 244 -6.27 -18.47 1.42
N GLU A 245 -7.45 -18.92 1.00
CA GLU A 245 -7.65 -19.61 -0.28
C GLU A 245 -7.53 -18.63 -1.46
N LEU A 246 -8.11 -17.43 -1.35
CA LEU A 246 -7.97 -16.39 -2.37
C LEU A 246 -6.50 -15.96 -2.57
N LEU A 247 -5.73 -15.87 -1.48
CA LEU A 247 -4.27 -15.63 -1.54
C LEU A 247 -3.53 -16.78 -2.23
N GLY A 248 -3.93 -18.02 -1.94
CA GLY A 248 -3.44 -19.21 -2.63
C GLY A 248 -3.70 -19.14 -4.13
N MET A 249 -4.94 -18.90 -4.55
CA MET A 249 -5.35 -18.77 -5.95
C MET A 249 -4.57 -17.65 -6.67
N ALA A 250 -4.45 -16.48 -6.03
CA ALA A 250 -3.69 -15.37 -6.60
C ALA A 250 -2.19 -15.70 -6.72
N GLY A 251 -1.64 -16.43 -5.76
CA GLY A 251 -0.25 -16.87 -5.76
C GLY A 251 0.05 -18.01 -6.74
N GLU A 252 -0.87 -18.95 -6.95
CA GLU A 252 -0.74 -20.02 -7.95
C GLU A 252 -0.83 -19.49 -9.37
N ALA A 253 -1.71 -18.52 -9.60
CA ALA A 253 -1.83 -17.84 -10.88
C ALA A 253 -0.58 -17.03 -11.25
N LEU A 254 0.26 -16.67 -10.26
CA LEU A 254 1.41 -15.79 -10.45
C LEU A 254 2.71 -16.49 -10.03
N ARG A 255 3.62 -16.72 -10.99
CA ARG A 255 4.92 -17.33 -10.70
C ARG A 255 5.65 -16.51 -9.63
N GLY A 256 5.98 -17.13 -8.49
CA GLY A 256 6.88 -16.56 -7.48
C GLY A 256 6.32 -16.34 -6.08
N VAL A 257 5.03 -16.57 -5.83
CA VAL A 257 4.45 -16.39 -4.49
C VAL A 257 4.35 -17.73 -3.76
N ARG A 258 5.21 -17.94 -2.75
CA ARG A 258 5.02 -18.99 -1.74
C ARG A 258 4.93 -18.32 -0.39
N THR A 259 3.78 -18.41 0.28
CA THR A 259 3.60 -17.85 1.63
C THR A 259 3.24 -18.96 2.59
N ALA A 260 3.94 -19.06 3.71
CA ALA A 260 3.60 -20.03 4.76
C ALA A 260 2.45 -19.56 5.66
N ASP A 261 2.21 -18.24 5.72
CA ASP A 261 1.14 -17.62 6.51
C ASP A 261 0.19 -16.82 5.62
N HIS A 262 -1.06 -17.27 5.54
CA HIS A 262 -2.11 -16.64 4.75
C HIS A 262 -3.12 -15.87 5.60
N THR A 263 -2.85 -15.73 6.90
CA THR A 263 -3.78 -15.08 7.82
C THR A 263 -3.64 -13.56 7.77
N LEU A 264 -4.77 -12.86 7.84
CA LEU A 264 -4.83 -11.41 7.91
C LEU A 264 -5.64 -11.01 9.14
N ALA A 265 -5.16 -10.04 9.93
CA ALA A 265 -5.94 -9.44 11.00
C ALA A 265 -7.18 -8.72 10.42
N LYS A 266 -8.22 -8.47 11.24
CA LYS A 266 -9.37 -7.65 10.79
C LYS A 266 -8.89 -6.25 10.45
N GLY A 267 -9.29 -5.72 9.29
CA GLY A 267 -8.78 -4.49 8.71
C GLY A 267 -7.36 -4.63 8.09
N GLY A 268 -6.72 -5.79 8.23
CA GLY A 268 -5.45 -6.07 7.56
C GLY A 268 -5.64 -6.50 6.12
N PHE A 269 -4.62 -6.28 5.30
CA PHE A 269 -4.62 -6.63 3.88
C PHE A 269 -3.27 -7.16 3.43
N ALA A 270 -3.32 -7.99 2.39
CA ALA A 270 -2.17 -8.35 1.57
C ALA A 270 -2.19 -7.53 0.29
N LEU A 271 -1.03 -7.09 -0.18
CA LEU A 271 -0.86 -6.29 -1.38
C LEU A 271 0.12 -6.99 -2.31
N LEU A 272 -0.36 -7.39 -3.48
CA LEU A 272 0.43 -8.01 -4.53
C LEU A 272 0.73 -6.96 -5.58
N HIS A 273 2.00 -6.65 -5.79
CA HIS A 273 2.44 -5.89 -6.96
C HIS A 273 2.79 -6.87 -8.07
N ARG A 274 2.13 -6.71 -9.21
CA ARG A 274 2.33 -7.57 -10.38
C ARG A 274 2.84 -6.78 -11.58
N ALA A 275 3.80 -7.39 -12.28
CA ALA A 275 4.14 -7.10 -13.67
C ALA A 275 3.34 -8.05 -14.57
N THR A 276 3.44 -7.89 -15.90
CA THR A 276 2.60 -8.57 -16.91
C THR A 276 2.27 -10.03 -16.58
N ASP A 277 3.27 -10.84 -16.19
CA ASP A 277 3.09 -12.28 -15.92
C ASP A 277 3.63 -12.75 -14.55
N SER A 278 3.94 -11.85 -13.63
CA SER A 278 4.58 -12.21 -12.35
C SER A 278 4.25 -11.28 -11.20
N VAL A 279 4.30 -11.81 -9.98
CA VAL A 279 4.33 -10.99 -8.77
C VAL A 279 5.76 -10.58 -8.48
N VAL A 280 5.98 -9.28 -8.36
CA VAL A 280 7.29 -8.70 -8.09
C VAL A 280 7.45 -8.32 -6.62
N SER A 281 6.35 -8.13 -5.89
CA SER A 281 6.36 -7.89 -4.45
C SER A 281 5.05 -8.35 -3.80
N LEU A 282 5.14 -8.83 -2.56
CA LEU A 282 4.01 -9.12 -1.70
C LEU A 282 4.22 -8.48 -0.34
N GLU A 283 3.27 -7.64 0.06
CA GLU A 283 3.28 -6.94 1.34
C GLU A 283 2.07 -7.34 2.19
N ARG A 284 2.19 -7.18 3.51
CA ARG A 284 1.08 -7.38 4.45
C ARG A 284 1.05 -6.22 5.43
N HIS A 285 -0.14 -5.69 5.64
CA HIS A 285 -0.38 -4.57 6.53
C HIS A 285 -1.53 -4.85 7.48
N ALA A 286 -1.48 -4.18 8.63
CA ALA A 286 -2.52 -4.20 9.64
C ALA A 286 -2.88 -2.76 10.00
N THR A 287 -4.15 -2.55 10.35
CA THR A 287 -4.74 -1.26 10.72
C THR A 287 -5.06 -1.19 12.20
#